data_AF-A0A9D7LYW7-F1
#
_entry.id   AF-A0A9D7LYW7-F1
#
_cell.length_a   1.000
_cell.length_b   1.000
_cell.length_c   1.000
_cell.angle_alpha   90.00
_cell.angle_beta   90.00
_cell.angle_gamma   90.00
#
_symmetry.space_group_name_H-M   'P 1'
#
loop_
_entity.id
_entity.type
_entity.pdbx_description
1 polymer ?
#
loop_
_entity_poly.entity_id
_entity_poly.type
_entity_poly.pdbx_seq_one_letter_code
_entity_poly.pdbx_strand_id
1 'polypeptide(L)'
;MTKKFWYLILTFTFCLPNLHAFAQRGANWCFGDSAGIDFTVASSPVIFTNSVLSRGTAVSISDATGTLQLYAMTDAQEAGIISGIVFNKNHEMMLNGDSLAGSGWYHEMVILPDPAEDSLFYLFSIGVSFPMD
;
A
#
# COMPACT_ATOMS: atom_id res chain seq x y z
N MET A 1 -5.52 -24.95 -43.69
CA MET A 1 -5.54 -23.65 -42.97
C MET A 1 -4.84 -22.61 -43.83
N THR A 2 -5.53 -21.51 -44.15
CA THR A 2 -5.08 -20.54 -45.17
C THR A 2 -4.08 -19.52 -44.63
N LYS A 3 -3.16 -19.04 -45.47
CA LYS A 3 -2.17 -17.97 -45.15
C LYS A 3 -2.79 -16.75 -44.43
N LYS A 4 -4.08 -16.45 -44.68
CA LYS A 4 -4.87 -15.42 -43.99
C LYS A 4 -4.90 -15.57 -42.46
N PHE A 5 -4.88 -16.79 -41.94
CA PHE A 5 -4.83 -17.06 -40.50
C PHE A 5 -3.50 -16.64 -39.88
N TRP A 6 -2.39 -16.90 -40.60
CA TRP A 6 -1.06 -16.49 -40.18
C TRP A 6 -0.86 -14.97 -40.23
N TYR A 7 -1.42 -14.29 -41.23
CA TYR A 7 -1.43 -12.83 -41.26
C TYR A 7 -2.18 -12.24 -40.08
N LEU A 8 -3.32 -12.84 -39.68
CA LEU A 8 -4.09 -12.39 -38.52
C LEU A 8 -3.31 -12.51 -37.20
N ILE A 9 -2.63 -13.64 -36.98
CA ILE A 9 -1.76 -13.86 -35.82
C ILE A 9 -0.59 -12.86 -35.81
N LEU A 10 0.04 -12.62 -36.96
CA LEU A 10 1.16 -11.69 -37.05
C LEU A 10 0.74 -10.25 -36.73
N THR A 11 -0.44 -9.80 -37.20
CA THR A 11 -1.01 -8.50 -36.83
C THR A 11 -1.39 -8.42 -35.36
N PHE A 12 -1.96 -9.48 -34.76
CA PHE A 12 -2.33 -9.47 -33.34
C PHE A 12 -1.10 -9.35 -32.44
N THR A 13 -0.02 -10.09 -32.74
CA THR A 13 1.23 -10.02 -31.98
C THR A 13 1.98 -8.69 -32.19
N PHE A 14 1.93 -8.11 -33.40
CA PHE A 14 2.59 -6.82 -33.71
C PHE A 14 1.82 -5.59 -33.19
N CYS A 15 0.51 -5.71 -32.93
CA CYS A 15 -0.31 -4.64 -32.35
C CYS A 15 -0.38 -4.67 -30.81
N LEU A 16 0.27 -5.64 -30.15
CA LEU A 16 0.33 -5.75 -28.69
C LEU A 16 1.63 -5.28 -27.99
N PRO A 17 2.60 -4.56 -28.60
CA PRO A 17 3.73 -4.09 -27.81
C PRO A 17 3.25 -2.96 -26.91
N ASN A 18 3.50 -3.09 -25.61
CA ASN A 18 3.36 -2.06 -24.56
C ASN A 18 2.03 -1.98 -23.78
N LEU A 19 1.31 -3.08 -23.58
CA LEU A 19 0.39 -3.15 -22.44
C LEU A 19 1.21 -3.40 -21.17
N HIS A 20 1.70 -2.32 -20.55
CA HIS A 20 2.25 -2.38 -19.19
C HIS A 20 1.10 -2.64 -18.21
N ALA A 21 0.96 -3.90 -17.79
CA ALA A 21 0.10 -4.22 -16.66
C ALA A 21 0.82 -3.76 -15.37
N PHE A 22 0.33 -2.69 -14.76
CA PHE A 22 0.72 -2.35 -13.38
C PHE A 22 0.00 -3.31 -12.44
N ALA A 23 0.70 -4.36 -12.02
CA ALA A 23 0.13 -5.34 -11.09
C ALA A 23 0.06 -4.79 -9.65
N GLN A 24 0.90 -3.80 -9.30
CA GLN A 24 0.94 -3.20 -7.98
C GLN A 24 0.22 -1.85 -8.02
N ARG A 25 -0.89 -1.72 -7.27
CA ARG A 25 -1.44 -0.40 -6.92
C ARG A 25 -0.64 0.11 -5.72
N GLY A 26 -0.05 1.29 -5.83
CA GLY A 26 0.86 1.86 -4.83
C GLY A 26 2.32 1.48 -5.11
N ALA A 27 3.08 2.44 -5.63
CA ALA A 27 4.48 2.23 -6.00
C ALA A 27 5.42 2.11 -4.80
N ASN A 28 5.09 2.74 -3.67
CA ASN A 28 5.91 2.69 -2.46
C ASN A 28 5.25 1.80 -1.41
N TRP A 29 6.00 0.82 -0.92
CA TRP A 29 5.58 -0.10 0.14
C TRP A 29 6.40 0.18 1.41
N CYS A 30 5.73 0.45 2.52
CA CYS A 30 6.36 0.67 3.84
C CYS A 30 5.95 -0.46 4.81
N PHE A 31 6.91 -1.16 5.43
CA PHE A 31 6.63 -2.29 6.33
C PHE A 31 7.81 -2.63 7.25
N GLY A 32 7.57 -3.52 8.22
CA GLY A 32 8.63 -4.17 9.01
C GLY A 32 9.33 -3.22 9.99
N ASP A 33 10.66 -3.34 10.05
CA ASP A 33 11.53 -2.47 10.83
C ASP A 33 12.23 -1.49 9.88
N SER A 34 11.61 -0.31 9.72
CA SER A 34 12.08 0.80 8.92
C SER A 34 12.32 0.47 7.43
N ALA A 35 11.68 -0.56 6.89
CA ALA A 35 11.97 -1.08 5.54
C ALA A 35 10.96 -0.60 4.49
N GLY A 36 11.46 -0.02 3.39
CA GLY A 36 10.65 0.48 2.28
C GLY A 36 11.16 0.00 0.92
N ILE A 37 10.22 -0.23 -0.01
CA ILE A 37 10.51 -0.57 -1.41
C ILE A 37 9.70 0.34 -2.33
N ASP A 38 10.38 0.99 -3.28
CA ASP A 38 9.83 1.82 -4.34
C ASP A 38 9.89 1.09 -5.69
N PHE A 39 8.73 0.89 -6.30
CA PHE A 39 8.51 0.23 -7.59
C PHE A 39 8.28 1.22 -8.75
N THR A 40 8.50 2.52 -8.57
CA THR A 40 8.37 3.53 -9.64
C THR A 40 9.28 3.25 -10.84
N VAL A 41 10.44 2.65 -10.60
CA VAL A 41 11.39 2.25 -11.64
C VAL A 41 11.14 0.80 -12.04
N ALA A 42 10.49 0.61 -13.20
CA ALA A 42 10.09 -0.70 -13.70
C ALA A 42 11.25 -1.70 -13.89
N SER A 43 12.48 -1.22 -14.10
CA SER A 43 13.66 -2.08 -14.32
C SER A 43 14.29 -2.56 -13.02
N SER A 44 14.10 -1.86 -11.90
CA SER A 44 14.72 -2.21 -10.62
C SER A 44 14.03 -1.50 -9.46
N PRO A 45 13.46 -2.24 -8.49
CA PRO A 45 12.94 -1.64 -7.26
C PRO A 45 14.06 -0.97 -6.45
N VAL A 46 13.76 0.19 -5.88
CA VAL A 46 14.68 0.97 -5.04
C VAL A 46 14.30 0.79 -3.57
N ILE A 47 15.27 0.65 -2.68
CA ILE A 47 15.00 0.56 -1.24
C ILE A 47 15.07 1.94 -0.58
N PHE A 48 14.25 2.15 0.44
CA PHE A 48 14.28 3.34 1.29
C PHE A 48 13.94 3.00 2.74
N THR A 49 14.16 3.94 3.65
CA THR A 49 13.83 3.79 5.08
C THR A 49 12.56 4.57 5.44
N ASN A 50 11.74 4.04 6.34
CA ASN A 50 10.53 4.71 6.83
C ASN A 50 10.37 4.55 8.35
N SER A 51 9.27 5.07 8.91
CA SER A 51 9.01 5.08 10.36
C SER A 51 8.19 3.89 10.88
N VAL A 52 7.91 2.88 10.05
CA VAL A 52 7.24 1.66 10.51
C VAL A 52 8.19 0.88 11.40
N LEU A 53 7.72 0.53 12.58
CA LEU A 53 8.37 -0.37 13.54
C LEU A 53 7.35 -1.42 13.98
N SER A 54 7.01 -2.35 13.09
CA SER A 54 5.95 -3.32 13.36
C SER A 54 6.18 -4.66 12.66
N ARG A 55 5.73 -5.72 13.32
CA ARG A 55 5.60 -7.08 12.76
C ARG A 55 4.16 -7.44 12.36
N GLY A 56 3.22 -6.54 12.63
CA GLY A 56 1.80 -6.68 12.35
C GLY A 56 1.40 -5.99 11.04
N THR A 57 0.23 -5.34 11.06
CA THR A 57 -0.29 -4.62 9.90
C THR A 57 0.61 -3.46 9.52
N ALA A 58 0.91 -3.35 8.22
CA ALA A 58 1.47 -2.18 7.59
C ALA A 58 0.77 -1.98 6.24
N VAL A 59 0.29 -0.76 6.00
CA VAL A 59 -0.40 -0.37 4.76
C VAL A 59 0.17 0.93 4.25
N SER A 60 0.28 1.08 2.94
CA SER A 60 0.82 2.28 2.30
C SER A 60 0.04 2.57 1.03
N ILE A 61 -0.09 3.85 0.69
CA ILE A 61 -0.71 4.28 -0.56
C ILE A 61 0.15 5.32 -1.25
N SER A 62 0.30 5.16 -2.56
CA SER A 62 0.91 6.16 -3.43
C SER A 62 -0.15 6.68 -4.41
N ASP A 63 0.06 7.89 -4.93
CA ASP A 63 -0.77 8.41 -6.00
C ASP A 63 -0.48 7.71 -7.35
N ALA A 64 -1.20 8.13 -8.39
CA ALA A 64 -1.05 7.58 -9.74
C ALA A 64 0.33 7.83 -10.38
N THR A 65 1.11 8.78 -9.86
CA THR A 65 2.49 9.05 -10.30
C THR A 65 3.52 8.20 -9.57
N GLY A 66 3.09 7.46 -8.55
CA GLY A 66 3.97 6.66 -7.70
C GLY A 66 4.61 7.47 -6.57
N THR A 67 4.06 8.62 -6.20
CA THR A 67 4.51 9.36 -5.01
C THR A 67 3.79 8.82 -3.77
N LEU A 68 4.55 8.44 -2.73
CA LEU A 68 3.98 8.06 -1.42
C LEU A 68 3.12 9.20 -0.88
N GLN A 69 1.91 8.88 -0.41
CA GLN A 69 0.99 9.87 0.17
C GLN A 69 0.88 9.71 1.68
N LEU A 70 0.60 8.50 2.14
CA LEU A 70 0.58 8.13 3.56
C LEU A 70 0.76 6.62 3.74
N TYR A 71 1.12 6.24 4.96
CA TYR A 71 1.19 4.84 5.39
C TYR A 71 0.78 4.72 6.84
N ALA A 72 0.32 3.54 7.25
CA ALA A 72 -0.11 3.27 8.61
C ALA A 72 0.39 1.90 9.06
N MET A 73 0.52 1.73 10.36
CA MET A 73 0.93 0.49 10.99
C MET A 73 0.23 0.29 12.33
N THR A 74 0.21 -0.93 12.80
CA THR A 74 -0.20 -1.27 14.18
C THR A 74 1.03 -1.69 14.96
N ASP A 75 1.34 -1.01 16.06
CA ASP A 75 2.43 -1.45 16.92
C ASP A 75 2.00 -2.65 17.78
N ALA A 76 2.87 -3.65 17.91
CA ALA A 76 2.62 -4.89 18.64
C ALA A 76 3.48 -4.98 19.91
N GLN A 77 3.73 -3.85 20.58
CA GLN A 77 4.49 -3.85 21.83
C GLN A 77 3.78 -4.65 22.94
N GLU A 78 2.44 -4.58 23.02
CA GLU A 78 1.65 -5.32 24.00
C GLU A 78 0.29 -5.73 23.41
N ALA A 79 -0.14 -6.98 23.66
CA ALA A 79 -1.39 -7.50 23.14
C ALA A 79 -2.61 -6.77 23.74
N GLY A 80 -3.50 -6.24 22.89
CA GLY A 80 -4.75 -5.60 23.32
C GLY A 80 -4.69 -4.09 23.54
N ILE A 81 -3.56 -3.43 23.23
CA ILE A 81 -3.46 -1.97 23.25
C ILE A 81 -3.76 -1.39 21.87
N ILE A 82 -4.59 -0.34 21.82
CA ILE A 82 -4.82 0.48 20.62
C ILE A 82 -3.49 1.10 20.19
N SER A 83 -2.98 0.67 19.04
CA SER A 83 -1.61 0.96 18.62
C SER A 83 -1.48 1.41 17.18
N GLY A 84 -2.59 1.80 16.56
CA GLY A 84 -2.60 2.23 15.18
C GLY A 84 -1.98 3.60 15.00
N ILE A 85 -0.91 3.67 14.20
CA ILE A 85 -0.15 4.88 13.91
C ILE A 85 -0.18 5.17 12.41
N VAL A 86 -0.41 6.42 12.04
CA VAL A 86 -0.43 6.92 10.65
C VAL A 86 0.70 7.93 10.46
N PHE A 87 1.42 7.78 9.35
CA PHE A 87 2.50 8.66 8.93
C PHE A 87 2.21 9.29 7.57
N ASN A 88 2.63 10.53 7.39
CA ASN A 88 2.56 11.24 6.12
C ASN A 88 3.71 10.82 5.19
N LYS A 89 3.70 11.32 3.95
CA LYS A 89 4.76 11.11 2.96
C LYS A 89 6.17 11.58 3.37
N ASN A 90 6.28 12.45 4.36
CA ASN A 90 7.55 12.94 4.90
C ASN A 90 8.07 12.05 6.05
N HIS A 91 7.43 10.90 6.29
CA HIS A 91 7.73 9.98 7.39
C HIS A 91 7.45 10.53 8.79
N GLU A 92 6.61 11.55 8.88
CA GLU A 92 6.20 12.17 10.15
C GLU A 92 4.83 11.65 10.57
N MET A 93 4.63 11.44 11.86
CA MET A 93 3.33 11.05 12.41
C MET A 93 2.27 12.12 12.07
N MET A 94 1.11 11.69 11.58
CA MET A 94 0.00 12.60 11.28
C MET A 94 -0.69 13.05 12.58
N LEU A 95 -1.18 14.30 12.59
CA LEU A 95 -1.95 14.82 13.72
C LEU A 95 -3.17 13.93 14.01
N ASN A 96 -3.34 13.53 15.28
CA ASN A 96 -4.37 12.58 15.74
C ASN A 96 -4.29 11.20 15.08
N GLY A 97 -3.12 10.85 14.52
CA GLY A 97 -2.88 9.60 13.81
C GLY A 97 -2.33 8.48 14.68
N ASP A 98 -2.37 8.56 16.01
CA ASP A 98 -1.67 7.65 16.95
C ASP A 98 -2.60 6.83 17.85
N SER A 99 -3.92 6.99 17.67
CA SER A 99 -4.95 6.41 18.54
C SER A 99 -5.94 5.53 17.76
N LEU A 100 -5.52 4.97 16.63
CA LEU A 100 -6.40 4.15 15.78
C LEU A 100 -6.47 2.72 16.31
N ALA A 101 -7.64 2.09 16.18
CA ALA A 101 -7.82 0.71 16.58
C ALA A 101 -6.86 -0.24 15.85
N GLY A 102 -6.45 -1.28 16.55
CA GLY A 102 -5.44 -2.23 16.10
C GLY A 102 -4.71 -2.79 17.31
N SER A 103 -4.26 -4.03 17.23
CA SER A 103 -3.61 -4.72 18.35
C SER A 103 -2.35 -5.46 17.91
N GLY A 104 -1.76 -5.05 16.79
CA GLY A 104 -0.52 -5.63 16.28
C GLY A 104 -0.73 -6.91 15.47
N TRP A 105 -1.96 -7.19 15.05
CA TRP A 105 -2.30 -8.34 14.21
C TRP A 105 -2.18 -8.01 12.72
N TYR A 106 -2.51 -8.99 11.88
CA TYR A 106 -2.48 -8.88 10.43
C TYR A 106 -3.81 -8.35 9.89
N HIS A 107 -3.75 -7.58 8.80
CA HIS A 107 -4.90 -7.10 8.04
C HIS A 107 -5.88 -6.25 8.86
N GLU A 108 -5.36 -5.51 9.85
CA GLU A 108 -6.16 -4.64 10.72
C GLU A 108 -6.50 -3.29 10.07
N MET A 109 -5.87 -2.96 8.94
CA MET A 109 -6.05 -1.66 8.28
C MET A 109 -6.14 -1.78 6.77
N VAL A 110 -6.86 -0.85 6.15
CA VAL A 110 -6.83 -0.61 4.70
C VAL A 110 -7.02 0.87 4.40
N ILE A 111 -6.20 1.40 3.49
CA ILE A 111 -6.30 2.77 3.00
C ILE A 111 -7.01 2.77 1.66
N LEU A 112 -8.01 3.64 1.50
CA LEU A 112 -8.72 3.86 0.24
C LEU A 112 -8.68 5.36 -0.10
N PRO A 113 -8.38 5.75 -1.35
CA PRO A 113 -8.56 7.13 -1.78
C PRO A 113 -10.05 7.45 -1.86
N ASP A 114 -10.40 8.70 -1.58
CA ASP A 114 -11.73 9.20 -1.90
C ASP A 114 -11.93 9.23 -3.43
N PRO A 115 -13.08 8.76 -3.96
CA PRO A 115 -13.30 8.70 -5.39
C PRO A 115 -13.60 10.05 -6.06
N ALA A 116 -13.91 11.09 -5.27
CA ALA A 116 -14.25 12.43 -5.73
C ALA A 116 -13.11 13.44 -5.51
N GLU A 117 -12.27 13.24 -4.49
CA GLU A 117 -11.21 14.18 -4.10
C GLU A 117 -9.86 13.49 -3.87
N ASP A 118 -8.89 13.75 -4.77
CA ASP A 118 -7.55 13.13 -4.74
C ASP A 118 -6.71 13.46 -3.49
N SER A 119 -7.13 14.47 -2.72
CA SER A 119 -6.45 14.89 -1.48
C SER A 119 -7.01 14.23 -0.22
N LEU A 120 -8.09 13.43 -0.34
CA LEU A 120 -8.75 12.77 0.77
C LEU A 120 -8.56 11.25 0.72
N PHE A 121 -8.35 10.66 1.90
CA PHE A 121 -8.15 9.23 2.09
C PHE A 121 -8.98 8.74 3.27
N TYR A 122 -9.56 7.56 3.12
CA TYR A 122 -10.20 6.82 4.21
C TYR A 122 -9.25 5.75 4.71
N LEU A 123 -9.07 5.68 6.02
CA LEU A 123 -8.39 4.59 6.69
C LEU A 123 -9.41 3.81 7.50
N PHE A 124 -9.71 2.59 7.05
CA PHE A 124 -10.50 1.65 7.83
C PHE A 124 -9.55 0.88 8.73
N SER A 125 -9.94 0.76 10.00
CA SER A 125 -9.19 0.05 11.01
C SER A 125 -10.13 -0.87 11.79
N ILE A 126 -9.64 -2.06 12.11
CA ILE A 126 -10.31 -3.06 12.94
C ILE A 126 -9.36 -3.49 14.06
N GLY A 127 -9.92 -4.01 15.14
CA GLY A 127 -9.14 -4.59 16.23
C GLY A 127 -9.95 -5.68 16.93
N VAL A 128 -9.29 -6.41 17.83
CA VAL A 128 -9.97 -7.40 18.65
C VAL A 128 -10.69 -6.69 19.79
N SER A 129 -12.02 -6.77 19.82
CA SER A 129 -12.80 -6.41 21.00
C SER A 129 -12.83 -7.59 21.96
N PHE A 130 -12.27 -7.45 23.16
CA PHE A 130 -12.52 -8.42 24.23
C PHE A 130 -13.98 -8.31 24.69
N PRO A 131 -14.68 -9.44 24.93
CA PRO A 131 -15.97 -9.38 25.60
C PRO A 131 -15.78 -8.67 26.94
N MET A 132 -16.53 -7.60 27.17
CA MET A 132 -16.65 -7.02 28.50
C MET A 132 -17.67 -7.89 29.23
N ASP A 133 -17.19 -8.82 30.06
CA ASP A 133 -18.03 -9.51 31.04
C ASP A 133 -18.52 -8.52 32.12
#